data_AF-A0A940X4X0-F1
#
_entry.id   AF-A0A940X4X0-F1
#
_cell.length_a   1.000
_cell.length_b   1.000
_cell.length_c   1.000
_cell.angle_alpha   90.00
_cell.angle_beta   90.00
_cell.angle_gamma   90.00
#
_symmetry.space_group_name_H-M   'P 1'
#
loop_
_entity.id
_entity.type
_entity.pdbx_description
1 polymer ?
#
loop_
_entity_poly.entity_id
_entity_poly.type
_entity_poly.pdbx_seq_one_letter_code
_entity_poly.pdbx_strand_id
1 'polypeptide(L)'
;MRRIGWLVVLLLVAGTGFAQARKQVGQVKGQAVYADQIVGKTAQEQAEAARNLFMRPIVQGWARQHAAQFKLSAEEATRLADDIRAYAACSGNDYTLPENPAMRDKVLQGLGGNIKLQKALYDAFGGGRVLFQQGGVEAFDATRKLLEQKEAAGEFAITDPQVRQLAYAYWTRDHGPMMLSEPGQVARALDLRSVVARCPSK
;
A
#
# COMPACT_ATOMS: atom_id res chain seq x y z
N MET A 1 62.41 -53.99 25.67
CA MET A 1 62.13 -53.02 24.58
C MET A 1 60.63 -52.72 24.56
N ARG A 2 60.17 -51.58 25.07
CA ARG A 2 58.76 -51.14 25.01
C ARG A 2 58.74 -49.75 24.37
N ARG A 3 58.12 -49.63 23.20
CA ARG A 3 57.99 -48.37 22.45
C ARG A 3 56.77 -47.61 22.97
N ILE A 4 56.98 -46.37 23.39
CA ILE A 4 55.94 -45.41 23.78
C ILE A 4 55.53 -44.65 22.51
N GLY A 5 54.30 -44.89 22.04
CA GLY A 5 53.71 -44.13 20.94
C GLY A 5 53.10 -42.84 21.47
N TRP A 6 53.59 -41.70 20.98
CA TRP A 6 53.03 -40.38 21.26
C TRP A 6 51.77 -40.17 20.42
N LEU A 7 50.65 -39.87 21.08
CA LEU A 7 49.41 -39.45 20.43
C LEU A 7 49.42 -37.92 20.30
N VAL A 8 49.51 -37.42 19.07
CA VAL A 8 49.32 -36.00 18.75
C VAL A 8 47.82 -35.73 18.68
N VAL A 9 47.28 -34.97 19.63
CA VAL A 9 45.92 -34.45 19.58
C VAL A 9 45.93 -33.18 18.75
N LEU A 10 45.42 -33.26 17.52
CA LEU A 10 45.12 -32.12 16.67
C LEU A 10 43.83 -31.46 17.18
N LEU A 11 43.96 -30.33 17.84
CA LEU A 11 42.85 -29.42 18.17
C LEU A 11 42.41 -28.70 16.88
N LEU A 12 41.31 -29.18 16.30
CA LEU A 12 40.54 -28.43 15.31
C LEU A 12 39.92 -27.20 15.99
N VAL A 13 40.52 -26.04 15.78
CA VAL A 13 39.88 -24.75 16.07
C VAL A 13 38.84 -24.52 14.99
N ALA A 14 37.61 -24.94 15.27
CA ALA A 14 36.45 -24.55 14.47
C ALA A 14 36.23 -23.05 14.66
N GLY A 15 36.69 -22.25 13.70
CA GLY A 15 36.35 -20.83 13.61
C GLY A 15 34.85 -20.68 13.33
N THR A 16 34.04 -20.66 14.38
CA THR A 16 32.65 -20.20 14.29
C THR A 16 32.70 -18.69 14.09
N GLY A 17 32.71 -18.26 12.83
CA GLY A 17 32.29 -16.91 12.48
C GLY A 17 30.83 -16.77 12.90
N PHE A 18 30.59 -16.29 14.12
CA PHE A 18 29.25 -15.97 14.58
C PHE A 18 28.71 -14.87 13.68
N ALA A 19 27.85 -15.23 12.73
CA ALA A 19 27.06 -14.27 12.00
C ALA A 19 26.34 -13.40 13.03
N GLN A 20 26.56 -12.09 12.98
CA GLN A 20 25.98 -11.15 13.93
C GLN A 20 24.45 -11.34 13.92
N ALA A 21 23.86 -11.58 15.09
CA ALA A 21 22.43 -11.77 15.21
C ALA A 21 21.71 -10.55 14.62
N ARG A 22 20.82 -10.79 13.65
CA ARG A 22 20.06 -9.71 12.98
C ARG A 22 19.16 -9.04 14.00
N LYS A 23 19.18 -7.70 14.05
CA LYS A 23 18.29 -6.92 14.92
C LYS A 23 16.86 -6.98 14.39
N GLN A 24 15.98 -7.71 15.08
CA GLN A 24 14.55 -7.69 14.79
C GLN A 24 13.96 -6.32 15.17
N VAL A 25 13.15 -5.74 14.29
CA VAL A 25 12.50 -4.42 14.46
C VAL A 25 10.98 -4.51 14.49
N GLY A 26 10.43 -5.71 14.32
CA GLY A 26 9.00 -5.96 14.39
C GLY A 26 8.59 -7.31 13.83
N GLN A 27 7.31 -7.44 13.53
CA GLN A 27 6.73 -8.59 12.86
C GLN A 27 5.50 -8.21 12.03
N VAL A 28 5.18 -9.03 11.02
CA VAL A 28 3.95 -8.95 10.23
C VAL A 28 3.40 -10.35 10.07
N LYS A 29 2.17 -10.59 10.54
CA LYS A 29 1.50 -11.90 10.49
C LYS A 29 2.36 -13.05 11.04
N GLY A 30 3.05 -12.79 12.15
CA GLY A 30 3.96 -13.72 12.82
C GLY A 30 5.35 -13.83 12.18
N GLN A 31 5.61 -13.16 11.05
CA GLN A 31 6.93 -13.18 10.41
C GLN A 31 7.79 -12.02 10.91
N ALA A 32 8.98 -12.33 11.43
CA ALA A 32 9.93 -11.33 11.91
C ALA A 32 10.42 -10.42 10.76
N VAL A 33 10.48 -9.11 11.05
CA VAL A 33 11.08 -8.10 10.18
C VAL A 33 12.34 -7.57 10.86
N TYR A 34 13.42 -7.42 10.10
CA TYR A 34 14.75 -7.08 10.60
C TYR A 34 15.23 -5.71 10.09
N ALA A 35 16.11 -5.07 10.84
CA ALA A 35 16.60 -3.73 10.57
C ALA A 35 17.28 -3.60 9.19
N ASP A 36 18.01 -4.62 8.77
CA ASP A 36 18.69 -4.70 7.46
C ASP A 36 17.73 -4.79 6.26
N GLN A 37 16.43 -5.01 6.50
CA GLN A 37 15.39 -4.97 5.46
C GLN A 37 14.84 -3.55 5.25
N ILE A 38 15.09 -2.62 6.18
CA ILE A 38 14.74 -1.20 6.04
C ILE A 38 15.79 -0.53 5.17
N VAL A 39 15.72 -0.80 3.86
CA VAL A 39 16.68 -0.33 2.87
C VAL A 39 16.36 1.09 2.39
N GLY A 40 17.39 1.81 1.93
CA GLY A 40 17.26 3.16 1.38
C GLY A 40 18.43 4.06 1.76
N LYS A 41 18.84 4.93 0.84
CA LYS A 41 19.88 5.95 1.04
C LYS A 41 19.34 7.20 1.70
N THR A 42 18.02 7.45 1.59
CA THR A 42 17.36 8.61 2.18
C THR A 42 16.30 8.19 3.21
N ALA A 43 15.95 9.10 4.12
CA ALA A 43 14.86 8.85 5.08
C ALA A 43 13.51 8.57 4.38
N GLN A 44 13.28 9.16 3.21
CA GLN A 44 12.07 8.90 2.42
C GLN A 44 12.04 7.47 1.87
N GLU A 45 13.15 6.99 1.31
CA GLU A 45 13.28 5.61 0.81
C GLU A 45 13.14 4.60 1.96
N GLN A 46 13.76 4.87 3.12
CA GLN A 46 13.63 4.03 4.31
C GLN A 46 12.19 4.01 4.85
N ALA A 47 11.50 5.16 4.86
CA ALA A 47 10.09 5.25 5.22
C ALA A 47 9.21 4.43 4.26
N GLU A 48 9.49 4.49 2.96
CA GLU A 48 8.81 3.65 1.98
C GLU A 48 9.08 2.16 2.19
N ALA A 49 10.33 1.76 2.42
CA ALA A 49 10.69 0.38 2.74
C ALA A 49 9.95 -0.12 3.98
N ALA A 50 9.91 0.68 5.05
CA ALA A 50 9.17 0.36 6.27
C ALA A 50 7.67 0.18 6.01
N ARG A 51 7.02 1.08 5.27
CA ARG A 51 5.60 0.93 4.89
C ARG A 51 5.35 -0.31 4.03
N ASN A 52 6.24 -0.58 3.08
CA ASN A 52 6.14 -1.72 2.16
C ASN A 52 6.27 -3.06 2.89
N LEU A 53 7.06 -3.12 3.96
CA LEU A 53 7.21 -4.31 4.80
C LEU A 53 6.05 -4.46 5.78
N PHE A 54 5.72 -3.42 6.54
CA PHE A 54 4.76 -3.53 7.65
C PHE A 54 3.30 -3.31 7.23
N MET A 55 3.02 -2.26 6.46
CA MET A 55 1.66 -1.74 6.27
C MET A 55 1.02 -2.26 4.98
N ARG A 56 1.79 -2.31 3.88
CA ARG A 56 1.27 -2.75 2.57
C ARG A 56 0.65 -4.16 2.61
N PRO A 57 1.24 -5.18 3.29
CA PRO A 57 0.61 -6.51 3.36
C PRO A 57 -0.74 -6.51 4.10
N ILE A 58 -0.93 -5.58 5.05
CA ILE A 58 -2.17 -5.42 5.81
C ILE A 58 -3.26 -4.82 4.92
N VAL A 59 -2.98 -3.70 4.26
CA VAL A 59 -3.93 -3.05 3.34
C VAL A 59 -4.29 -3.98 2.19
N GLN A 60 -3.30 -4.63 1.57
CA GLN A 60 -3.54 -5.61 0.50
C GLN A 60 -4.30 -6.84 1.00
N GLY A 61 -4.04 -7.27 2.24
CA GLY A 61 -4.78 -8.35 2.89
C GLY A 61 -6.26 -8.02 3.02
N TRP A 62 -6.56 -6.83 3.54
CA TRP A 62 -7.93 -6.33 3.65
C TRP A 62 -8.59 -6.21 2.28
N ALA A 63 -7.92 -5.61 1.30
CA ALA A 63 -8.44 -5.48 -0.06
C ALA A 63 -8.78 -6.84 -0.67
N ARG A 64 -7.89 -7.85 -0.56
CA ARG A 64 -8.17 -9.21 -1.06
C ARG A 64 -9.39 -9.84 -0.42
N GLN A 65 -9.56 -9.67 0.90
CA GLN A 65 -10.73 -10.20 1.62
C GLN A 65 -12.05 -9.55 1.17
N HIS A 66 -11.99 -8.30 0.69
CA HIS A 66 -13.16 -7.53 0.29
C HIS A 66 -13.27 -7.37 -1.24
N ALA A 67 -12.53 -8.15 -2.02
CA ALA A 67 -12.39 -7.98 -3.46
C ALA A 67 -13.71 -7.97 -4.24
N ALA A 68 -14.70 -8.75 -3.78
CA ALA A 68 -16.02 -8.78 -4.39
C ALA A 68 -16.76 -7.43 -4.29
N GLN A 69 -16.52 -6.62 -3.26
CA GLN A 69 -17.22 -5.36 -3.00
C GLN A 69 -16.82 -4.25 -3.96
N PHE A 70 -15.57 -4.28 -4.45
CA PHE A 70 -15.02 -3.26 -5.33
C PHE A 70 -14.79 -3.76 -6.77
N LYS A 71 -15.32 -4.93 -7.11
CA LYS A 71 -15.47 -5.33 -8.51
C LYS A 71 -16.50 -4.43 -9.20
N LEU A 72 -16.21 -3.99 -10.42
CA LEU A 72 -17.20 -3.33 -11.25
C LEU A 72 -18.20 -4.36 -11.78
N SER A 73 -19.48 -4.03 -11.68
CA SER A 73 -20.52 -4.69 -12.48
C SER A 73 -20.34 -4.35 -13.96
N ALA A 74 -20.95 -5.15 -14.84
CA ALA A 74 -20.93 -4.87 -16.28
C ALA A 74 -21.51 -3.47 -16.59
N GLU A 75 -22.60 -3.09 -15.92
CA GLU A 75 -23.23 -1.79 -16.11
C GLU A 75 -22.35 -0.62 -15.64
N GLU A 76 -21.66 -0.76 -14.49
CA GLU A 76 -20.69 0.23 -14.04
C GLU A 76 -19.50 0.35 -15.01
N ALA A 77 -18.99 -0.77 -15.54
CA ALA A 77 -17.90 -0.78 -16.49
C ALA A 77 -18.27 -0.11 -17.81
N THR A 78 -19.46 -0.38 -18.34
CA THR A 78 -19.99 0.29 -19.55
C THR A 78 -20.11 1.80 -19.32
N ARG A 79 -20.75 2.21 -18.22
CA ARG A 79 -20.89 3.64 -17.89
C ARG A 79 -19.56 4.35 -17.75
N LEU A 80 -18.59 3.73 -17.06
CA LEU A 80 -17.26 4.30 -16.91
C LEU A 80 -16.53 4.42 -18.26
N ALA A 81 -16.67 3.43 -19.14
CA ALA A 81 -16.08 3.51 -20.48
C ALA A 81 -16.70 4.63 -21.33
N ASP A 82 -18.02 4.85 -21.21
CA ASP A 82 -18.72 5.94 -21.88
C ASP A 82 -18.31 7.31 -21.33
N ASP A 83 -18.16 7.44 -20.01
CA ASP A 83 -17.66 8.66 -19.36
C ASP A 83 -16.23 9.00 -19.81
N ILE A 84 -15.35 8.00 -19.91
CA ILE A 84 -13.98 8.16 -20.43
C ILE A 84 -14.00 8.62 -21.89
N ARG A 85 -14.82 7.99 -22.73
CA ARG A 85 -14.95 8.36 -24.15
C ARG A 85 -15.49 9.79 -24.31
N ALA A 86 -16.51 10.14 -23.53
CA ALA A 86 -17.10 11.47 -23.54
C ALA A 86 -16.06 12.52 -23.11
N TYR A 87 -15.33 12.26 -22.02
CA TYR A 87 -14.26 13.14 -21.55
C TYR A 87 -13.15 13.33 -22.57
N ALA A 88 -12.67 12.26 -23.21
CA ALA A 88 -11.66 12.34 -24.27
C ALA A 88 -12.12 13.25 -25.41
N ALA A 89 -13.36 13.04 -25.89
CA ALA A 89 -13.93 13.83 -26.98
C ALA A 89 -14.05 15.34 -26.67
N CYS A 90 -14.34 15.72 -25.43
CA CYS A 90 -14.54 17.13 -25.07
C CYS A 90 -13.31 17.83 -24.50
N SER A 91 -12.34 17.10 -23.94
CA SER A 91 -11.09 17.68 -23.42
C SER A 91 -10.02 17.84 -24.51
N GLY A 92 -10.20 17.22 -25.68
CA GLY A 92 -9.18 17.14 -26.72
C GLY A 92 -7.99 16.27 -26.30
N ASN A 93 -8.16 15.44 -25.26
CA ASN A 93 -7.19 14.40 -24.97
C ASN A 93 -7.42 13.21 -25.91
N ASP A 94 -6.35 12.64 -26.43
CA ASP A 94 -6.41 11.47 -27.31
C ASP A 94 -6.42 10.15 -26.51
N TYR A 95 -6.83 10.18 -25.23
CA TYR A 95 -6.86 8.98 -24.43
C TYR A 95 -7.94 8.03 -24.95
N THR A 96 -7.51 6.82 -25.31
CA THR A 96 -8.39 5.75 -25.74
C THR A 96 -8.20 4.54 -24.85
N LEU A 97 -9.32 3.92 -24.47
CA LEU A 97 -9.27 2.64 -23.80
C LEU A 97 -8.73 1.57 -24.76
N PRO A 98 -8.03 0.55 -24.25
CA PRO A 98 -7.54 -0.55 -25.09
C PRO A 98 -8.66 -1.19 -25.93
N GLU A 99 -8.35 -1.53 -27.18
CA GLU A 99 -9.31 -2.24 -28.05
C GLU A 99 -9.53 -3.68 -27.59
N ASN A 100 -8.47 -4.32 -27.09
CA ASN A 100 -8.55 -5.67 -26.54
C ASN A 100 -9.50 -5.70 -25.32
N PRO A 101 -10.59 -6.50 -25.35
CA PRO A 101 -11.59 -6.49 -24.29
C PRO A 101 -11.03 -6.84 -22.90
N ALA A 102 -10.17 -7.84 -22.80
CA ALA A 102 -9.59 -8.25 -21.52
C ALA A 102 -8.68 -7.17 -20.93
N MET A 103 -7.91 -6.48 -21.76
CA MET A 103 -7.08 -5.35 -21.32
C MET A 103 -7.93 -4.15 -20.92
N ARG A 104 -8.98 -3.84 -21.69
CA ARG A 104 -9.95 -2.79 -21.38
C ARG A 104 -10.61 -3.03 -20.03
N ASP A 105 -11.11 -4.23 -19.80
CA ASP A 105 -11.75 -4.61 -18.55
C ASP A 105 -10.78 -4.50 -17.37
N LYS A 106 -9.52 -4.88 -17.58
CA LYS A 106 -8.46 -4.72 -16.56
C LYS A 106 -8.19 -3.24 -16.25
N VAL A 107 -8.15 -2.37 -17.25
CA VAL A 107 -7.96 -0.92 -17.06
C VAL A 107 -9.15 -0.32 -16.31
N LEU A 108 -10.38 -0.61 -16.75
CA LEU A 108 -11.60 -0.14 -16.09
C LEU A 108 -11.67 -0.61 -14.63
N GLN A 109 -11.39 -1.89 -14.39
CA GLN A 109 -11.33 -2.45 -13.05
C GLN A 109 -10.22 -1.84 -12.20
N GLY A 110 -9.07 -1.47 -12.80
CA GLY A 110 -8.00 -0.75 -12.11
C GLY A 110 -8.44 0.65 -11.67
N LEU A 111 -9.09 1.41 -12.57
CA LEU A 111 -9.53 2.77 -12.30
C LEU A 111 -10.75 2.81 -11.35
N GLY A 112 -11.88 2.26 -11.80
CA GLY A 112 -13.13 2.30 -11.05
C GLY A 112 -13.12 1.39 -9.83
N GLY A 113 -12.44 0.24 -9.91
CA GLY A 113 -12.28 -0.64 -8.76
C GLY A 113 -11.43 -0.02 -7.67
N ASN A 114 -10.41 0.79 -8.00
CA ASN A 114 -9.68 1.54 -6.97
C ASN A 114 -10.61 2.56 -6.29
N ILE A 115 -11.43 3.32 -7.01
CA ILE A 115 -12.41 4.24 -6.39
C ILE A 115 -13.33 3.49 -5.42
N LYS A 116 -13.90 2.35 -5.85
CA LYS A 116 -14.76 1.53 -4.98
C LYS A 116 -14.02 0.98 -3.77
N LEU A 117 -12.76 0.56 -3.91
CA LEU A 117 -11.92 0.11 -2.81
C LEU A 117 -11.72 1.23 -1.77
N GLN A 118 -11.36 2.43 -2.23
CA GLN A 118 -11.11 3.58 -1.36
C GLN A 118 -12.39 4.03 -0.68
N LYS A 119 -13.52 4.02 -1.39
CA LYS A 119 -14.83 4.27 -0.78
C LYS A 119 -15.17 3.22 0.28
N ALA A 120 -14.92 1.95 0.03
CA ALA A 120 -15.17 0.89 1.01
C ALA A 120 -14.30 1.06 2.27
N LEU A 121 -13.02 1.41 2.11
CA LEU A 121 -12.15 1.77 3.24
C LEU A 121 -12.70 2.97 4.01
N TYR A 122 -13.07 4.03 3.30
CA TYR A 122 -13.66 5.23 3.88
C TYR A 122 -14.89 4.90 4.75
N ASP A 123 -15.84 4.15 4.19
CA ASP A 123 -17.08 3.79 4.87
C ASP A 123 -16.82 2.86 6.07
N ALA A 124 -15.90 1.89 5.93
CA ALA A 124 -15.62 0.88 6.97
C ALA A 124 -14.84 1.43 8.18
N PHE A 125 -13.96 2.42 7.97
CA PHE A 125 -13.06 2.94 9.01
C PHE A 125 -13.37 4.38 9.41
N GLY A 126 -14.63 4.80 9.26
CA GLY A 126 -15.14 6.05 9.84
C GLY A 126 -14.64 7.32 9.14
N GLY A 127 -14.40 7.23 7.83
CA GLY A 127 -14.13 8.34 6.94
C GLY A 127 -12.91 9.20 7.32
N GLY A 128 -13.03 10.50 7.05
CA GLY A 128 -11.99 11.51 7.29
C GLY A 128 -11.54 12.18 6.00
N ARG A 129 -10.25 12.52 5.92
CA ARG A 129 -9.65 13.13 4.74
C ARG A 129 -9.34 12.11 3.65
N VAL A 130 -9.35 12.58 2.41
CA VAL A 130 -8.95 11.83 1.22
C VAL A 130 -7.75 12.51 0.58
N LEU A 131 -6.74 11.76 0.19
CA LEU A 131 -5.56 12.26 -0.51
C LEU A 131 -5.69 11.98 -2.00
N PHE A 132 -5.52 12.98 -2.86
CA PHE A 132 -5.44 12.78 -4.31
C PHE A 132 -3.99 12.59 -4.73
N GLN A 133 -3.68 11.51 -5.45
CA GLN A 133 -2.35 11.18 -5.94
C GLN A 133 -2.37 10.79 -7.42
N GLN A 134 -1.19 10.57 -7.99
CA GLN A 134 -1.05 10.07 -9.38
C GLN A 134 -1.77 8.73 -9.60
N GLY A 135 -1.88 7.89 -8.56
CA GLY A 135 -2.61 6.61 -8.61
C GLY A 135 -4.12 6.73 -8.36
N GLY A 136 -4.65 7.95 -8.29
CA GLY A 136 -6.03 8.24 -7.90
C GLY A 136 -6.15 8.65 -6.44
N VAL A 137 -7.36 8.53 -5.90
CA VAL A 137 -7.67 8.91 -4.52
C VAL A 137 -7.22 7.83 -3.54
N GLU A 138 -6.94 8.25 -2.32
CA GLU A 138 -6.65 7.38 -1.17
C GLU A 138 -7.51 7.83 0.02
N ALA A 139 -8.25 6.90 0.64
CA ALA A 139 -9.01 7.16 1.85
C ALA A 139 -8.04 7.28 3.04
N PHE A 140 -7.36 8.42 3.13
CA PHE A 140 -6.13 8.60 3.90
C PHE A 140 -6.31 8.31 5.39
N ASP A 141 -7.24 9.00 6.06
CA ASP A 141 -7.45 8.81 7.50
C ASP A 141 -8.07 7.43 7.80
N ALA A 142 -8.94 6.94 6.93
CA ALA A 142 -9.56 5.63 7.06
C ALA A 142 -8.54 4.49 6.93
N THR A 143 -7.62 4.59 5.97
CA THR A 143 -6.53 3.62 5.77
C THR A 143 -5.58 3.63 6.96
N ARG A 144 -5.25 4.81 7.49
CA ARG A 144 -4.48 4.94 8.73
C ARG A 144 -5.18 4.25 9.91
N LYS A 145 -6.49 4.46 10.10
CA LYS A 145 -7.27 3.82 11.17
C LYS A 145 -7.30 2.29 11.02
N LEU A 146 -7.43 1.78 9.80
CA LEU A 146 -7.26 0.34 9.53
C LEU A 146 -5.91 -0.16 10.05
N LEU A 147 -4.82 0.53 9.71
CA LEU A 147 -3.47 0.15 10.15
C LEU A 147 -3.32 0.18 11.67
N GLU A 148 -3.82 1.22 12.33
CA GLU A 148 -3.80 1.35 13.79
C GLU A 148 -4.59 0.22 14.47
N GLN A 149 -5.78 -0.12 13.96
CA GLN A 149 -6.57 -1.24 14.48
C GLN A 149 -5.86 -2.59 14.28
N LYS A 150 -5.23 -2.79 13.13
CA LYS A 150 -4.53 -4.05 12.80
C LYS A 150 -3.25 -4.22 13.60
N GLU A 151 -2.56 -3.12 13.90
CA GLU A 151 -1.42 -3.12 14.82
C GLU A 151 -1.87 -3.42 16.25
N ALA A 152 -2.93 -2.78 16.74
CA ALA A 152 -3.49 -3.05 18.07
C ALA A 152 -3.97 -4.50 18.22
N ALA A 153 -4.45 -5.11 17.14
CA ALA A 153 -4.82 -6.52 17.09
C ALA A 153 -3.62 -7.48 16.95
N GLY A 154 -2.39 -6.97 16.85
CA GLY A 154 -1.17 -7.77 16.72
C GLY A 154 -0.95 -8.39 15.34
N GLU A 155 -1.73 -8.02 14.30
CA GLU A 155 -1.50 -8.50 12.94
C GLU A 155 -0.16 -8.04 12.36
N PHE A 156 0.38 -6.93 12.90
CA PHE A 156 1.77 -6.55 12.78
C PHE A 156 2.18 -5.75 14.03
N ALA A 157 3.47 -5.58 14.26
CA ALA A 157 3.99 -4.71 15.30
C ALA A 157 5.35 -4.14 14.86
N ILE A 158 5.57 -2.85 15.09
CA ILE A 158 6.87 -2.19 14.87
C ILE A 158 7.45 -1.83 16.24
N THR A 159 8.40 -2.63 16.72
CA THR A 159 8.96 -2.50 18.07
C THR A 159 10.11 -1.49 18.15
N ASP A 160 10.79 -1.23 17.04
CA ASP A 160 11.81 -0.19 16.97
C ASP A 160 11.17 1.20 16.78
N PRO A 161 11.36 2.17 17.70
CA PRO A 161 10.71 3.48 17.62
C PRO A 161 11.09 4.29 16.38
N GLN A 162 12.32 4.16 15.88
CA GLN A 162 12.77 4.89 14.69
C GLN A 162 12.10 4.33 13.44
N VAL A 163 12.03 2.99 13.33
CA VAL A 163 11.32 2.32 12.23
C VAL A 163 9.82 2.63 12.28
N ARG A 164 9.24 2.71 13.48
CA ARG A 164 7.83 3.12 13.66
C ARG A 164 7.60 4.53 13.14
N GLN A 165 8.46 5.48 13.52
CA GLN A 165 8.37 6.85 13.05
C GLN A 165 8.47 6.93 11.53
N LEU A 166 9.43 6.23 10.92
CA LEU A 166 9.59 6.14 9.47
C LEU A 166 8.34 5.57 8.78
N ALA A 167 7.78 4.48 9.30
CA ALA A 167 6.59 3.86 8.73
C ALA A 167 5.38 4.81 8.77
N TYR A 168 5.18 5.51 9.88
CA TYR A 168 4.02 6.40 10.07
C TYR A 168 4.19 7.83 9.52
N ALA A 169 5.40 8.25 9.14
CA ALA A 169 5.67 9.60 8.65
C ALA A 169 4.77 10.04 7.48
N TYR A 170 4.40 9.10 6.61
CA TYR A 170 3.46 9.35 5.50
C TYR A 170 2.09 9.85 5.98
N TRP A 171 1.61 9.32 7.12
CA TRP A 171 0.28 9.59 7.66
C TRP A 171 0.21 10.87 8.49
N THR A 172 1.35 11.46 8.84
CA THR A 172 1.45 12.62 9.75
C THR A 172 1.97 13.87 9.07
N ARG A 173 2.62 13.75 7.90
CA ARG A 173 3.10 14.92 7.16
C ARG A 173 1.94 15.70 6.53
N ASP A 174 2.22 16.96 6.24
CA ASP A 174 1.34 17.76 5.40
C ASP A 174 1.48 17.31 3.92
N HIS A 175 0.36 17.09 3.26
CA HIS A 175 0.30 16.79 1.82
C HIS A 175 -0.23 17.97 1.01
N GLY A 176 -0.40 19.12 1.65
CA GLY A 176 -0.78 20.38 1.04
C GLY A 176 -2.14 20.32 0.32
N PRO A 177 -2.26 20.96 -0.85
CA PRO A 177 -3.54 21.12 -1.54
C PRO A 177 -4.14 19.81 -2.08
N MET A 178 -3.38 18.72 -2.05
CA MET A 178 -3.84 17.40 -2.49
C MET A 178 -4.70 16.70 -1.42
N MET A 179 -4.71 17.22 -0.19
CA MET A 179 -5.52 16.70 0.90
C MET A 179 -6.93 17.32 0.86
N LEU A 180 -7.94 16.47 0.65
CA LEU A 180 -9.34 16.85 0.61
C LEU A 180 -9.98 16.56 1.97
N SER A 181 -10.48 17.60 2.63
CA SER A 181 -11.19 17.51 3.93
C SER A 181 -12.66 17.88 3.84
N GLU A 182 -13.05 18.68 2.85
CA GLU A 182 -14.43 19.17 2.74
C GLU A 182 -15.37 18.04 2.30
N PRO A 183 -16.50 17.80 3.01
CA PRO A 183 -17.37 16.64 2.74
C PRO A 183 -17.82 16.55 1.28
N GLY A 184 -18.15 17.69 0.65
CA GLY A 184 -18.54 17.72 -0.76
C GLY A 184 -17.39 17.39 -1.72
N GLN A 185 -16.15 17.76 -1.39
CA GLN A 185 -14.97 17.39 -2.19
C GLN A 185 -14.63 15.90 -2.03
N VAL A 186 -14.67 15.40 -0.79
CA VAL A 186 -14.45 13.99 -0.46
C VAL A 186 -15.48 13.09 -1.16
N ALA A 187 -16.77 13.44 -1.08
CA ALA A 187 -17.82 12.68 -1.74
C ALA A 187 -17.64 12.65 -3.26
N ARG A 188 -17.24 13.76 -3.88
CA ARG A 188 -16.93 13.81 -5.32
C ARG A 188 -15.70 12.99 -5.67
N ALA A 189 -14.66 13.00 -4.83
CA ALA A 189 -13.43 12.25 -5.06
C ALA A 189 -13.66 10.73 -5.03
N LEU A 190 -14.59 10.27 -4.17
CA LEU A 190 -14.96 8.87 -4.01
C LEU A 190 -16.15 8.42 -4.89
N ASP A 191 -16.67 9.29 -5.75
CA ASP A 191 -17.69 8.95 -6.75
C ASP A 191 -17.02 8.24 -7.93
N LEU A 192 -17.64 7.18 -8.48
CA LEU A 192 -17.06 6.41 -9.59
C LEU A 192 -16.71 7.28 -10.81
N ARG A 193 -17.46 8.38 -11.02
CA ARG A 193 -17.22 9.30 -12.14
C ARG A 193 -16.03 10.23 -11.89
N SER A 194 -15.40 10.20 -10.72
CA SER A 194 -14.20 10.98 -10.42
C SER A 194 -12.97 10.52 -11.20
N VAL A 195 -13.02 9.32 -11.79
CA VAL A 195 -11.99 8.79 -12.69
C VAL A 195 -11.74 9.74 -13.87
N VAL A 196 -12.76 10.49 -14.30
CA VAL A 196 -12.65 11.48 -15.36
C VAL A 196 -12.96 12.87 -14.81
N ALA A 197 -12.27 13.89 -15.32
CA ALA A 197 -12.71 15.25 -15.09
C ALA A 197 -14.02 15.48 -15.85
N ARG A 198 -14.90 16.32 -15.30
CA ARG A 198 -16.11 16.73 -16.02
C ARG A 198 -15.73 17.83 -17.00
N CYS A 199 -16.05 17.65 -18.28
CA CYS A 199 -16.04 18.79 -19.17
C CYS A 199 -17.04 19.83 -18.67
N PRO A 200 -16.70 21.13 -18.72
CA PRO A 200 -17.63 22.17 -18.36
C PRO A 200 -18.90 21.99 -19.21
N SER A 201 -20.07 22.02 -18.58
CA SER A 201 -21.32 22.21 -19.30
C SER A 201 -21.16 23.47 -20.15
N LYS A 202 -21.37 23.33 -21.47
CA LYS A 202 -21.52 24.48 -22.35
C LYS A 202 -22.70 25.34 -21.90
#